data_AF-A0A3P8XPM4-F1
#
_entry.id   AF-A0A3P8XPM4-F1
#
_cell.length_a   1.000
_cell.length_b   1.000
_cell.length_c   1.000
_cell.angle_alpha   90.00
_cell.angle_beta   90.00
_cell.angle_gamma   90.00
#
_symmetry.space_group_name_H-M   'P 1'
#
loop_
_entity.id
_entity.type
_entity.pdbx_description
1 polymer ?
#
loop_
_entity_poly.entity_id
_entity_poly.type
_entity_poly.pdbx_seq_one_letter_code
_entity_poly.pdbx_strand_id
1 'polypeptide(L)'
;MSRAVVLSIVVHTVALLCPSIQMERDHDCNTELDEILNQISDLEKWRAIFNEHRNRDSSDQATFFQSSTVQFWLELRKYCVTERPPEKAKTDEDCEDSAGKPQSSAKERQGLTNLLPAPYSIPRTLAVSPSLGGLPITPELAGNLRRILFGNTFHVFNYEWKKSFFKFREPYSDLSYALEAEKGGSRAIQMVVQANIIKYLLFTCHNNSDGCRLQSLREVDEKEQERALAAALTDILWAAGEERGVTVSLVTSGYCFTPHLDYKLDNITERLQLFSFNKKKDVRSFIYEHIQCFKDEGSHGVILFLYSLILSRTITRLREDLDCTTSHLLHLSLGNFGCHQALMNLLLTGRASPNVFNGTLHYGEDGSPLEKPLHGVLARSDVGYLHWSRELLERNQLPMVGSMLKTPKLPIWLCSINGTYSVLFSPNRCLLSDWKMEHLFHLYFYNGQLTQQSTALLTVDTHSHHWEIGVKDTQGDPEKRFPSVEMTIRTKWEGAAIDWNNTVPFF
;
A
#
# COMPACT_ATOMS: atom_id res chain seq x y z
N MET A 1 -4.98 -20.02 -33.63
CA MET A 1 -4.06 -19.76 -32.51
C MET A 1 -2.76 -20.52 -32.74
N SER A 2 -1.62 -19.82 -32.73
CA SER A 2 -0.30 -20.43 -32.95
C SER A 2 0.14 -21.27 -31.75
N ARG A 3 0.90 -22.34 -32.03
CA ARG A 3 1.55 -23.29 -31.08
C ARG A 3 2.18 -22.64 -29.84
N ALA A 4 2.55 -21.36 -29.90
CA ALA A 4 3.13 -20.57 -28.80
C ALA A 4 2.20 -20.41 -27.58
N VAL A 5 0.87 -20.31 -27.77
CA VAL A 5 -0.06 -20.12 -26.64
C VAL A 5 -0.23 -21.42 -25.84
N VAL A 6 -0.30 -22.55 -26.54
CA VAL A 6 -0.41 -23.88 -25.90
C VAL A 6 0.89 -24.23 -25.17
N LEU A 7 2.05 -23.90 -25.74
CA LEU A 7 3.33 -24.10 -25.07
C LEU A 7 3.47 -23.21 -23.82
N SER A 8 2.97 -21.98 -23.86
CA SER A 8 2.99 -21.06 -22.72
C SER A 8 2.14 -21.57 -21.55
N ILE A 9 0.97 -22.14 -21.85
CA ILE A 9 0.09 -22.72 -20.83
C ILE A 9 0.73 -23.98 -20.22
N VAL A 10 1.31 -24.88 -21.04
CA VAL A 10 1.97 -26.09 -20.53
C VAL A 10 3.19 -25.75 -19.67
N VAL A 11 4.01 -24.77 -20.08
CA VAL A 11 5.16 -24.31 -19.29
C VAL A 11 4.72 -23.64 -17.99
N HIS A 12 3.63 -22.85 -18.00
CA HIS A 12 3.08 -22.26 -16.77
C HIS A 12 2.50 -23.31 -15.82
N THR A 13 1.81 -24.34 -16.33
CA THR A 13 1.24 -25.40 -15.51
C THR A 13 2.33 -26.28 -14.89
N VAL A 14 3.42 -26.57 -15.62
CA VAL A 14 4.57 -27.32 -15.09
C VAL A 14 5.37 -26.49 -14.07
N ALA A 15 5.48 -25.18 -14.25
CA ALA A 15 6.14 -24.29 -13.30
C ALA A 15 5.36 -24.10 -11.98
N LEU A 16 4.03 -24.25 -12.02
CA LEU A 16 3.17 -24.18 -10.83
C LEU A 16 3.15 -25.47 -10.00
N LEU A 17 3.64 -26.59 -10.56
CA LEU A 17 3.62 -27.91 -9.92
C LEU A 17 4.96 -28.36 -9.31
N CYS A 18 6.03 -27.56 -9.40
CA CYS A 18 7.34 -27.91 -8.85
C CYS A 18 7.81 -26.90 -7.79
N PRO A 19 7.70 -27.21 -6.48
CA PRO A 19 8.58 -26.65 -5.46
C PRO A 19 9.89 -27.44 -5.44
N SER A 20 11.03 -26.74 -5.39
CA SER A 20 12.36 -27.33 -5.24
C SER A 20 12.47 -28.11 -3.93
N ILE A 21 12.56 -29.44 -4.04
CA ILE A 21 12.83 -30.35 -2.91
C ILE A 21 14.35 -30.55 -2.82
N GLN A 22 14.93 -30.19 -1.67
CA GLN A 22 16.26 -30.63 -1.27
C GLN A 22 16.11 -31.46 0.03
N MET A 23 16.34 -32.77 -0.15
CA MET A 23 16.31 -33.95 0.73
C MET A 23 16.24 -33.80 2.27
N GLU A 24 15.31 -34.55 2.88
CA GLU A 24 15.62 -35.58 3.89
C GLU A 24 14.51 -36.66 3.95
N ARG A 25 14.90 -37.89 4.30
CA ARG A 25 14.19 -39.17 4.11
C ARG A 25 13.02 -39.37 5.10
N ASP A 26 11.87 -39.85 4.64
CA ASP A 26 11.30 -41.19 4.96
C ASP A 26 9.81 -41.35 4.53
N HIS A 27 9.56 -42.45 3.81
CA HIS A 27 8.32 -43.25 3.75
C HIS A 27 6.95 -42.61 3.44
N ASP A 28 6.73 -42.08 2.22
CA ASP A 28 5.36 -41.99 1.63
C ASP A 28 5.30 -41.85 0.08
N CYS A 29 6.33 -42.33 -0.63
CA CYS A 29 6.56 -42.02 -2.05
C CYS A 29 5.64 -42.75 -3.08
N ASN A 30 4.83 -43.74 -2.67
CA ASN A 30 4.05 -44.52 -3.63
C ASN A 30 2.67 -43.93 -3.95
N THR A 31 2.05 -43.23 -2.99
CA THR A 31 0.70 -42.65 -3.14
C THR A 31 0.71 -41.38 -3.99
N GLU A 32 1.75 -40.54 -3.86
CA GLU A 32 1.90 -39.32 -4.66
C GLU A 32 2.23 -39.62 -6.13
N LEU A 33 2.99 -40.70 -6.40
CA LEU A 33 3.34 -41.08 -7.77
C LEU A 33 2.13 -41.62 -8.53
N ASP A 34 1.24 -42.37 -7.87
CA ASP A 34 -0.02 -42.86 -8.46
C ASP A 34 -1.04 -41.73 -8.71
N GLU A 35 -1.08 -40.69 -7.86
CA GLU A 35 -1.88 -39.49 -8.11
C GLU A 35 -1.38 -38.68 -9.30
N ILE A 36 -0.06 -38.53 -9.44
CA ILE A 36 0.56 -37.86 -10.59
C ILE A 36 0.32 -38.66 -11.89
N LEU A 37 0.43 -39.99 -11.84
CA LEU A 37 0.16 -40.86 -13.00
C LEU A 37 -1.31 -40.83 -13.42
N ASN A 38 -2.25 -40.75 -12.48
CA ASN A 38 -3.68 -40.57 -12.78
C ASN A 38 -3.96 -39.19 -13.40
N GLN A 39 -3.34 -38.13 -12.90
CA GLN A 39 -3.46 -36.78 -13.48
C GLN A 39 -2.90 -36.69 -14.91
N ILE A 40 -1.81 -37.42 -15.20
CA ILE A 40 -1.23 -37.52 -16.54
C ILE A 40 -2.13 -38.33 -17.49
N SER A 41 -2.75 -39.42 -17.02
CA SER A 41 -3.70 -40.22 -17.81
C SER A 41 -4.94 -39.41 -18.21
N ASP A 42 -5.44 -38.55 -17.31
CA ASP A 42 -6.57 -37.68 -17.62
C ASP A 42 -6.21 -36.59 -18.63
N LEU A 43 -4.98 -36.06 -18.59
CA LEU A 43 -4.48 -35.14 -19.62
C LEU A 43 -4.42 -35.76 -21.02
N GLU A 44 -4.13 -37.06 -21.15
CA GLU A 44 -4.19 -37.77 -22.43
C GLU A 44 -5.61 -37.96 -22.95
N LYS A 45 -6.58 -38.23 -22.08
CA LYS A 45 -8.02 -38.24 -22.45
C LYS A 45 -8.48 -36.88 -22.96
N TRP A 46 -8.07 -35.80 -22.30
CA TRP A 46 -8.39 -34.44 -22.75
C TRP A 46 -7.73 -34.12 -24.09
N ARG A 47 -6.50 -34.59 -24.33
CA ARG A 47 -5.82 -34.47 -25.62
C ARG A 47 -6.55 -35.18 -26.76
N ALA A 48 -7.16 -36.34 -26.48
CA ALA A 48 -7.99 -37.06 -27.46
C ALA A 48 -9.28 -36.30 -27.79
N ILE A 49 -9.97 -35.76 -26.78
CA ILE A 49 -11.19 -34.94 -26.95
C ILE A 49 -10.89 -33.69 -27.79
N PHE A 50 -9.79 -32.99 -27.53
CA PHE A 50 -9.39 -31.81 -28.28
C PHE A 50 -8.96 -32.12 -29.73
N ASN A 51 -8.42 -33.31 -30.00
CA ASN A 51 -8.03 -33.73 -31.34
C ASN A 51 -9.20 -34.21 -32.20
N GLU A 52 -10.21 -34.84 -31.59
CA GLU A 52 -11.40 -35.34 -32.31
C GLU A 52 -12.29 -34.20 -32.82
N HIS A 53 -12.26 -33.04 -32.16
CA HIS A 53 -13.13 -31.89 -32.47
C HIS A 53 -12.48 -30.86 -33.43
N ARG A 54 -11.33 -31.20 -34.03
CA ARG A 54 -10.61 -30.35 -35.01
C ARG A 54 -11.24 -30.35 -36.41
N ASN A 55 -12.23 -31.22 -36.68
CA ASN A 55 -12.78 -31.46 -38.02
C ASN A 55 -14.24 -30.97 -38.22
N ARG A 56 -14.71 -29.95 -37.50
CA ARG A 56 -16.01 -29.31 -37.81
C ARG A 56 -15.87 -27.81 -38.06
N ASP A 57 -16.63 -27.35 -39.05
CA ASP A 57 -16.48 -26.07 -39.74
C ASP A 57 -16.65 -24.81 -38.86
N SER A 58 -16.04 -23.74 -39.38
CA SER A 58 -15.61 -22.52 -38.68
C SER A 58 -16.71 -21.54 -38.20
N SER A 59 -17.99 -21.77 -38.48
CA SER A 59 -19.06 -20.83 -38.07
C SER A 59 -19.68 -21.09 -36.69
N ASP A 60 -19.50 -22.28 -36.10
CA ASP A 60 -20.07 -22.63 -34.78
C ASP A 60 -19.08 -22.53 -33.61
N GLN A 61 -17.82 -22.17 -33.85
CA GLN A 61 -16.81 -22.12 -32.79
C GLN A 61 -17.02 -20.96 -31.81
N ALA A 62 -17.49 -19.79 -32.24
CA ALA A 62 -17.57 -18.62 -31.37
C ALA A 62 -18.69 -18.72 -30.30
N THR A 63 -19.85 -19.25 -30.66
CA THR A 63 -21.01 -19.44 -29.77
C THR A 63 -20.82 -20.63 -28.82
N PHE A 64 -20.04 -21.64 -29.21
CA PHE A 64 -19.78 -22.82 -28.37
C PHE A 64 -18.70 -22.60 -27.31
N PHE A 65 -17.64 -21.83 -27.60
CA PHE A 65 -16.59 -21.49 -26.61
C PHE A 65 -17.13 -20.75 -25.38
N GLN A 66 -18.19 -19.95 -25.55
CA GLN A 66 -18.88 -19.27 -24.45
C GLN A 66 -19.68 -20.25 -23.57
N SER A 67 -20.29 -21.28 -24.17
CA SER A 67 -21.06 -22.31 -23.47
C SER A 67 -20.16 -23.31 -22.71
N SER A 68 -19.06 -23.77 -23.34
CA SER A 68 -18.12 -24.71 -22.71
C SER A 68 -17.35 -24.10 -21.54
N THR A 69 -17.06 -22.79 -21.57
CA THR A 69 -16.42 -22.10 -20.44
C THR A 69 -17.36 -21.97 -19.24
N VAL A 70 -18.66 -21.76 -19.48
CA VAL A 70 -19.69 -21.74 -18.41
C VAL A 70 -19.88 -23.14 -17.81
N GLN A 71 -19.87 -24.18 -18.65
CA GLN A 71 -19.94 -25.57 -18.20
C GLN A 71 -18.69 -25.98 -17.38
N PHE A 72 -17.51 -25.52 -17.81
CA PHE A 72 -16.23 -25.71 -17.09
C PHE A 72 -16.25 -25.08 -15.68
N TRP A 73 -16.80 -23.87 -15.55
CA TRP A 73 -16.97 -23.21 -14.24
C TRP A 73 -18.05 -23.88 -13.36
N LEU A 74 -19.10 -24.46 -13.95
CA LEU A 74 -20.13 -25.20 -13.22
C LEU A 74 -19.64 -26.57 -12.72
N GLU A 75 -18.81 -27.27 -13.49
CA GLU A 75 -18.17 -28.53 -13.08
C GLU A 75 -17.11 -28.31 -11.99
N LEU A 76 -16.27 -27.27 -12.11
CA LEU A 76 -15.32 -26.88 -11.05
C LEU A 76 -16.01 -26.56 -9.72
N ARG A 77 -17.22 -25.99 -9.77
CA ARG A 77 -18.01 -25.67 -8.57
C ARG A 77 -18.52 -26.91 -7.83
N LYS A 78 -18.69 -28.05 -8.52
CA LYS A 78 -19.05 -29.33 -7.88
C LYS A 78 -17.88 -29.97 -7.14
N TYR A 79 -16.64 -29.75 -7.60
CA TYR A 79 -15.44 -30.30 -6.99
C TYR A 79 -14.92 -29.51 -5.77
N CYS A 80 -15.35 -28.26 -5.58
CA CYS A 80 -14.90 -27.42 -4.45
C CYS A 80 -15.82 -27.43 -3.21
N VAL A 81 -16.83 -28.28 -3.14
CA VAL A 81 -17.75 -28.38 -1.98
C VAL A 81 -17.69 -29.77 -1.34
N THR A 82 -16.62 -30.01 -0.61
CA THR A 82 -16.40 -31.05 0.40
C THR A 82 -15.20 -30.56 1.22
N GLU A 83 -15.21 -30.28 2.52
CA GLU A 83 -16.06 -30.66 3.65
C GLU A 83 -16.05 -29.52 4.70
N ARG A 84 -17.14 -29.35 5.44
CA ARG A 84 -17.13 -28.76 6.80
C ARG A 84 -18.07 -29.61 7.68
N PRO A 85 -17.66 -30.04 8.88
CA PRO A 85 -18.47 -30.95 9.70
C PRO A 85 -19.63 -30.22 10.40
N PRO A 86 -20.78 -30.88 10.66
CA PRO A 86 -21.95 -30.21 11.21
C PRO A 86 -21.94 -30.19 12.75
N GLU A 87 -22.18 -29.01 13.32
CA GLU A 87 -22.58 -28.86 14.73
C GLU A 87 -24.08 -29.17 14.90
N LYS A 88 -24.39 -29.89 15.98
CA LYS A 88 -25.70 -30.41 16.35
C LYS A 88 -26.64 -29.29 16.81
N ALA A 89 -27.80 -29.17 16.17
CA ALA A 89 -28.96 -28.48 16.73
C ALA A 89 -30.09 -29.50 16.97
N LYS A 90 -30.65 -29.44 18.18
CA LYS A 90 -31.74 -30.29 18.66
C LYS A 90 -33.06 -29.94 17.97
N THR A 91 -33.83 -30.99 17.74
CA THR A 91 -35.25 -31.02 17.38
C THR A 91 -36.13 -30.37 18.44
N ASP A 92 -37.22 -29.72 18.01
CA ASP A 92 -38.52 -29.80 18.67
C ASP A 92 -39.63 -29.62 17.62
N GLU A 93 -40.71 -30.36 17.86
CA GLU A 93 -41.80 -30.79 16.97
C GLU A 93 -42.95 -29.77 16.81
N ASP A 94 -43.67 -29.94 15.69
CA ASP A 94 -45.13 -29.81 15.46
C ASP A 94 -45.90 -28.49 15.69
N CYS A 95 -46.63 -28.06 14.65
CA CYS A 95 -48.09 -28.26 14.53
C CYS A 95 -48.71 -27.63 13.26
N GLU A 96 -49.86 -28.19 12.88
CA GLU A 96 -50.57 -28.15 11.60
C GLU A 96 -51.44 -26.90 11.29
N ASP A 97 -51.84 -26.84 10.02
CA ASP A 97 -53.15 -26.44 9.45
C ASP A 97 -53.64 -24.98 9.48
N SER A 98 -53.82 -24.40 8.29
CA SER A 98 -55.16 -24.23 7.71
C SER A 98 -55.17 -23.54 6.33
N ALA A 99 -56.16 -23.96 5.53
CA ALA A 99 -56.41 -23.64 4.14
C ALA A 99 -56.89 -22.21 3.85
N GLY A 100 -56.63 -21.75 2.61
CA GLY A 100 -57.32 -20.61 2.01
C GLY A 100 -56.79 -20.22 0.62
N LYS A 101 -57.45 -20.70 -0.45
CA LYS A 101 -57.49 -20.01 -1.77
C LYS A 101 -58.72 -19.07 -1.75
N PRO A 102 -58.81 -17.97 -2.54
CA PRO A 102 -58.43 -17.95 -3.96
C PRO A 102 -57.98 -16.60 -4.59
N GLN A 103 -57.65 -16.71 -5.88
CA GLN A 103 -57.86 -15.73 -6.97
C GLN A 103 -56.85 -14.62 -7.29
N SER A 104 -56.77 -14.45 -8.61
CA SER A 104 -55.84 -13.73 -9.45
C SER A 104 -56.12 -12.23 -9.54
N SER A 105 -55.07 -11.42 -9.53
CA SER A 105 -55.02 -10.18 -10.31
C SER A 105 -53.57 -9.78 -10.58
N ALA A 106 -53.24 -9.58 -11.86
CA ALA A 106 -51.94 -9.20 -12.35
C ALA A 106 -51.43 -7.89 -11.72
N LYS A 107 -50.16 -7.89 -11.29
CA LYS A 107 -49.30 -6.70 -11.19
C LYS A 107 -47.86 -7.11 -11.45
N GLU A 108 -47.25 -6.43 -12.41
CA GLU A 108 -45.88 -6.58 -12.87
C GLU A 108 -44.88 -6.63 -11.71
N ARG A 109 -44.17 -7.75 -11.58
CA ARG A 109 -42.97 -7.82 -10.74
C ARG A 109 -41.79 -7.31 -11.56
N GLN A 110 -41.44 -6.05 -11.36
CA GLN A 110 -40.07 -5.59 -11.59
C GLN A 110 -39.16 -6.46 -10.72
N GLY A 111 -38.32 -7.26 -11.37
CA GLY A 111 -37.37 -8.13 -10.69
C GLY A 111 -36.34 -7.28 -9.94
N LEU A 112 -36.49 -7.19 -8.62
CA LEU A 112 -35.36 -6.89 -7.74
C LEU A 112 -34.46 -8.12 -7.72
N THR A 113 -33.54 -8.20 -8.67
CA THR A 113 -32.39 -9.09 -8.55
C THR A 113 -31.51 -8.50 -7.45
N ASN A 114 -31.65 -9.03 -6.23
CA ASN A 114 -30.66 -8.89 -5.16
C ASN A 114 -29.37 -9.57 -5.65
N LEU A 115 -28.59 -8.86 -6.48
CA LEU A 115 -27.22 -9.20 -6.76
C LEU A 115 -26.45 -9.00 -5.46
N LEU A 116 -25.99 -10.11 -4.88
CA LEU A 116 -24.99 -10.09 -3.82
C LEU A 116 -23.87 -9.12 -4.22
N PRO A 117 -23.45 -8.17 -3.36
CA PRO A 117 -22.41 -7.22 -3.70
C PRO A 117 -21.19 -7.97 -4.21
N ALA A 118 -20.68 -7.59 -5.38
CA ALA A 118 -19.39 -8.08 -5.83
C ALA A 118 -18.37 -7.85 -4.69
N PRO A 119 -17.51 -8.83 -4.39
CA PRO A 119 -16.57 -8.70 -3.29
C PRO A 119 -15.77 -7.40 -3.50
N TYR A 120 -15.74 -6.56 -2.46
CA TYR A 120 -15.01 -5.28 -2.42
C TYR A 120 -15.55 -4.20 -3.34
N SER A 121 -16.86 -4.18 -3.57
CA SER A 121 -17.54 -2.98 -4.07
C SER A 121 -17.56 -1.92 -2.98
N ILE A 122 -17.12 -0.70 -3.31
CA ILE A 122 -17.18 0.45 -2.38
C ILE A 122 -18.64 0.59 -1.89
N PRO A 123 -18.88 0.60 -0.57
CA PRO A 123 -20.20 0.79 0.01
C PRO A 123 -20.89 2.01 -0.59
N ARG A 124 -22.18 1.90 -0.92
CA ARG A 124 -22.94 3.03 -1.50
C ARG A 124 -22.94 4.27 -0.59
N THR A 125 -22.83 4.08 0.72
CA THR A 125 -22.70 5.15 1.72
C THR A 125 -21.42 5.96 1.57
N LEU A 126 -20.36 5.36 1.02
CA LEU A 126 -19.06 5.99 0.80
C LEU A 126 -18.90 6.54 -0.62
N ALA A 127 -19.90 6.32 -1.48
CA ALA A 127 -19.93 6.86 -2.83
C ALA A 127 -20.57 8.26 -2.83
N VAL A 128 -19.86 9.24 -3.39
CA VAL A 128 -20.39 10.61 -3.50
C VAL A 128 -21.47 10.71 -4.58
N SER A 129 -22.47 11.54 -4.30
CA SER A 129 -23.50 11.87 -5.27
C SER A 129 -22.87 12.57 -6.50
N PRO A 130 -23.28 12.23 -7.74
CA PRO A 130 -22.90 12.99 -8.92
C PRO A 130 -23.24 14.49 -8.84
N SER A 131 -24.21 14.87 -8.00
CA SER A 131 -24.62 16.26 -7.78
C SER A 131 -23.67 17.08 -6.90
N LEU A 132 -22.61 16.48 -6.34
CA LEU A 132 -21.63 17.16 -5.48
C LEU A 132 -20.73 18.15 -6.24
N GLY A 133 -20.79 18.16 -7.58
CA GLY A 133 -20.07 19.14 -8.42
C GLY A 133 -18.66 18.72 -8.85
N GLY A 134 -18.33 17.42 -8.76
CA GLY A 134 -17.07 16.87 -9.26
C GLY A 134 -17.07 16.72 -10.78
N LEU A 135 -15.88 16.74 -11.38
CA LEU A 135 -15.69 16.39 -12.78
C LEU A 135 -15.48 14.88 -12.92
N PRO A 136 -16.24 14.16 -13.76
CA PRO A 136 -15.98 12.76 -14.03
C PRO A 136 -14.61 12.58 -14.68
N ILE A 137 -13.88 11.54 -14.29
CA ILE A 137 -12.61 11.21 -14.94
C ILE A 137 -12.82 10.82 -16.41
N THR A 138 -11.95 11.31 -17.28
CA THR A 138 -11.95 10.94 -18.70
C THR A 138 -11.20 9.62 -18.92
N PRO A 139 -11.54 8.83 -19.96
CA PRO A 139 -10.82 7.59 -20.27
C PRO A 139 -9.32 7.82 -20.54
N GLU A 140 -8.97 8.95 -21.16
CA GLU A 140 -7.58 9.33 -21.40
C GLU A 140 -6.81 9.59 -20.10
N LEU A 141 -7.42 10.33 -19.17
CA LEU A 141 -6.82 10.61 -17.87
C LEU A 141 -6.69 9.33 -17.03
N ALA A 142 -7.71 8.47 -17.04
CA ALA A 142 -7.66 7.16 -16.40
C ALA A 142 -6.52 6.28 -16.95
N GLY A 143 -6.35 6.23 -18.27
CA GLY A 143 -5.26 5.51 -18.92
C GLY A 143 -3.88 6.08 -18.55
N ASN A 144 -3.74 7.41 -18.55
CA ASN A 144 -2.50 8.08 -18.12
C ASN A 144 -2.17 7.84 -16.64
N LEU A 145 -3.19 7.87 -15.78
CA LEU A 145 -3.08 7.62 -14.35
C LEU A 145 -2.58 6.20 -14.08
N ARG A 146 -3.09 5.20 -14.79
CA ARG A 146 -2.60 3.82 -14.67
C ARG A 146 -1.20 3.63 -15.22
N ARG A 147 -0.88 4.23 -16.37
CA ARG A 147 0.47 4.14 -16.95
C ARG A 147 1.53 4.74 -16.03
N ILE A 148 1.24 5.89 -15.39
CA ILE A 148 2.22 6.49 -14.48
C ILE A 148 2.31 5.74 -13.15
N LEU A 149 1.25 5.04 -12.76
CA LEU A 149 1.22 4.28 -11.53
C LEU A 149 1.87 2.90 -11.67
N PHE A 150 1.46 2.12 -12.67
CA PHE A 150 1.84 0.72 -12.86
C PHE A 150 2.75 0.46 -14.07
N GLY A 151 3.04 1.48 -14.89
CA GLY A 151 3.73 1.34 -16.17
C GLY A 151 2.82 0.89 -17.33
N ASN A 152 1.60 0.44 -17.06
CA ASN A 152 0.64 -0.01 -18.07
C ASN A 152 -0.83 0.19 -17.63
N THR A 153 -1.80 -0.16 -18.48
CA THR A 153 -3.25 -0.03 -18.21
C THR A 153 -3.95 -1.33 -17.79
N PHE A 154 -3.24 -2.45 -17.81
CA PHE A 154 -3.76 -3.80 -17.51
C PHE A 154 -3.58 -4.20 -16.05
N HIS A 155 -2.57 -3.66 -15.38
CA HIS A 155 -2.35 -3.83 -13.96
C HIS A 155 -3.41 -3.08 -13.16
N VAL A 156 -3.87 -3.73 -12.09
CA VAL A 156 -4.88 -3.24 -11.17
C VAL A 156 -4.43 -3.57 -9.75
N PHE A 157 -4.87 -2.78 -8.77
CA PHE A 157 -4.57 -3.03 -7.37
C PHE A 157 -5.01 -4.43 -6.93
N ASN A 158 -4.14 -5.12 -6.20
CA ASN A 158 -4.44 -6.41 -5.61
C ASN A 158 -5.33 -6.26 -4.36
N TYR A 159 -5.60 -7.40 -3.71
CA TYR A 159 -6.47 -7.45 -2.54
C TYR A 159 -5.98 -6.58 -1.37
N GLU A 160 -4.69 -6.61 -1.03
CA GLU A 160 -4.16 -5.85 0.10
C GLU A 160 -4.31 -4.33 -0.09
N TRP A 161 -4.07 -3.85 -1.32
CA TRP A 161 -4.30 -2.45 -1.65
C TRP A 161 -5.78 -2.07 -1.57
N LYS A 162 -6.69 -2.92 -2.07
CA LYS A 162 -8.14 -2.67 -1.94
C LYS A 162 -8.59 -2.72 -0.48
N LYS A 163 -8.04 -3.59 0.36
CA LYS A 163 -8.37 -3.61 1.78
C LYS A 163 -7.87 -2.37 2.52
N SER A 164 -6.89 -1.63 1.99
CA SER A 164 -6.22 -0.55 2.72
C SER A 164 -7.02 0.77 2.82
N PHE A 165 -7.07 1.31 4.04
CA PHE A 165 -7.64 2.60 4.41
C PHE A 165 -6.87 3.17 5.62
N PHE A 166 -7.19 4.39 6.06
CA PHE A 166 -6.52 5.03 7.19
C PHE A 166 -7.25 4.73 8.50
N LYS A 167 -6.95 3.58 9.09
CA LYS A 167 -7.53 3.14 10.37
C LYS A 167 -6.69 3.61 11.54
N PHE A 168 -7.27 4.38 12.45
CA PHE A 168 -6.64 4.70 13.74
C PHE A 168 -6.77 3.55 14.74
N ARG A 169 -5.86 3.55 15.73
CA ARG A 169 -6.04 2.81 16.98
C ARG A 169 -7.18 3.38 17.81
N GLU A 170 -7.56 2.63 18.83
CA GLU A 170 -8.61 3.01 19.78
C GLU A 170 -8.35 4.42 20.36
N PRO A 171 -9.35 5.32 20.34
CA PRO A 171 -9.26 6.64 20.97
C PRO A 171 -8.90 6.54 22.46
N TYR A 172 -8.19 7.53 22.98
CA TYR A 172 -7.72 7.57 24.38
C TYR A 172 -6.79 6.41 24.82
N SER A 173 -6.24 5.63 23.88
CA SER A 173 -5.17 4.66 24.14
C SER A 173 -3.78 5.29 24.04
N ASP A 174 -2.75 4.59 24.54
CA ASP A 174 -1.33 5.01 24.42
C ASP A 174 -0.88 5.27 22.97
N LEU A 175 -1.57 4.67 22.00
CA LEU A 175 -1.33 4.80 20.56
C LEU A 175 -2.50 5.45 19.83
N SER A 176 -3.36 6.22 20.52
CA SER A 176 -4.53 6.89 19.92
C SER A 176 -4.16 7.82 18.76
N TYR A 177 -2.96 8.38 18.73
CA TYR A 177 -2.43 9.15 17.61
C TYR A 177 -2.03 8.33 16.37
N ALA A 178 -2.09 6.99 16.44
CA ALA A 178 -1.40 6.12 15.50
C ALA A 178 -2.32 5.36 14.55
N LEU A 179 -1.89 5.25 13.29
CA LEU A 179 -2.52 4.46 12.26
C LEU A 179 -2.06 2.99 12.31
N GLU A 180 -3.02 2.09 12.19
CA GLU A 180 -2.76 0.67 11.94
C GLU A 180 -2.29 0.48 10.49
N ALA A 181 -1.12 -0.15 10.32
CA ALA A 181 -0.58 -0.47 9.01
C ALA A 181 -0.15 -1.93 8.97
N GLU A 182 -1.04 -2.76 8.41
CA GLU A 182 -0.78 -4.16 8.11
C GLU A 182 0.42 -4.32 7.15
N LYS A 183 0.89 -5.55 7.01
CA LYS A 183 1.92 -5.87 6.00
C LYS A 183 1.33 -5.64 4.60
N GLY A 184 2.14 -5.08 3.70
CA GLY A 184 1.73 -4.84 2.32
C GLY A 184 2.33 -3.56 1.73
N GLY A 185 2.08 -3.31 0.45
CA GLY A 185 2.61 -2.15 -0.26
C GLY A 185 2.04 -0.80 0.19
N SER A 186 0.77 -0.78 0.59
CA SER A 186 0.05 0.41 1.05
C SER A 186 0.58 0.97 2.38
N ARG A 187 1.24 0.12 3.18
CA ARG A 187 1.90 0.51 4.44
C ARG A 187 2.85 1.68 4.29
N ALA A 188 3.59 1.74 3.19
CA ALA A 188 4.53 2.83 2.92
C ALA A 188 3.80 4.19 2.95
N ILE A 189 2.63 4.27 2.29
CA ILE A 189 1.81 5.47 2.24
C ILE A 189 1.22 5.79 3.62
N GLN A 190 0.69 4.78 4.31
CA GLN A 190 0.13 4.93 5.66
C GLN A 190 1.17 5.48 6.65
N MET A 191 2.42 5.03 6.58
CA MET A 191 3.49 5.52 7.47
C MET A 191 3.93 6.96 7.14
N VAL A 192 3.88 7.39 5.89
CA VAL A 192 4.11 8.82 5.57
C VAL A 192 2.97 9.70 6.09
N VAL A 193 1.72 9.23 5.98
CA VAL A 193 0.58 9.91 6.57
C VAL A 193 0.69 9.93 8.10
N GLN A 194 1.12 8.84 8.73
CA GLN A 194 1.39 8.78 10.17
C GLN A 194 2.42 9.82 10.62
N ALA A 195 3.50 9.99 9.88
CA ALA A 195 4.50 11.02 10.17
C ALA A 195 3.91 12.44 10.10
N ASN A 196 2.99 12.69 9.15
CA ASN A 196 2.30 13.97 9.04
C ASN A 196 1.18 14.16 10.10
N ILE A 197 0.57 13.09 10.59
CA ILE A 197 -0.33 13.13 11.76
C ILE A 197 0.45 13.55 13.01
N ILE A 198 1.60 12.91 13.26
CA ILE A 198 2.50 13.27 14.36
C ILE A 198 2.95 14.73 14.23
N LYS A 199 3.29 15.17 13.01
CA LYS A 199 3.61 16.57 12.72
C LYS A 199 2.49 17.51 13.16
N TYR A 200 1.26 17.21 12.77
CA TYR A 200 0.10 18.04 13.10
C TYR A 200 -0.12 18.12 14.61
N LEU A 201 -0.15 16.97 15.29
CA LEU A 201 -0.45 16.89 16.72
C LEU A 201 0.63 17.57 17.59
N LEU A 202 1.91 17.37 17.25
CA LEU A 202 3.04 17.90 18.04
C LEU A 202 3.37 19.36 17.75
N PHE A 203 3.16 19.84 16.52
CA PHE A 203 3.74 21.11 16.08
C PHE A 203 2.76 22.10 15.41
N THR A 204 1.52 21.68 15.11
CA THR A 204 0.54 22.53 14.40
C THR A 204 -0.74 22.76 15.19
N CYS A 205 -1.28 21.75 15.86
CA CYS A 205 -2.56 21.85 16.57
C CYS A 205 -2.45 22.72 17.84
N HIS A 206 -1.34 22.56 18.58
CA HIS A 206 -1.12 23.27 19.84
C HIS A 206 -0.25 24.51 19.63
N ASN A 207 -0.87 25.63 19.28
CA ASN A 207 -0.22 26.94 19.35
C ASN A 207 -0.05 27.33 20.83
N ASN A 208 1.18 27.29 21.35
CA ASN A 208 1.63 27.97 22.58
C ASN A 208 1.24 27.38 23.95
N SER A 209 1.41 26.09 24.22
CA SER A 209 1.57 25.65 25.61
C SER A 209 2.77 24.71 25.77
N ASP A 210 3.68 25.08 26.68
CA ASP A 210 4.90 24.35 27.05
C ASP A 210 4.60 23.10 27.91
N GLY A 211 3.38 22.57 27.83
CA GLY A 211 2.99 21.30 28.44
C GLY A 211 3.64 20.12 27.72
N CYS A 212 3.81 19.01 28.42
CA CYS A 212 4.48 17.81 27.96
C CYS A 212 3.81 17.25 26.68
N ARG A 213 4.31 17.64 25.49
CA ARG A 213 3.74 17.34 24.16
C ARG A 213 3.56 15.84 23.84
N LEU A 214 4.06 14.96 24.71
CA LEU A 214 3.83 13.53 24.60
C LEU A 214 2.47 13.09 25.15
N GLN A 215 1.97 13.75 26.20
CA GLN A 215 0.64 13.46 26.76
C GLN A 215 -0.45 13.78 25.73
N SER A 216 -0.28 14.84 24.94
CA SER A 216 -1.20 15.17 23.84
C SER A 216 -1.27 14.11 22.73
N LEU A 217 -0.30 13.18 22.64
CA LEU A 217 -0.39 12.05 21.72
C LEU A 217 -1.18 10.87 22.29
N ARG A 218 -1.32 10.77 23.62
CA ARG A 218 -2.02 9.65 24.29
C ARG A 218 -3.51 9.93 24.52
N GLU A 219 -3.88 11.21 24.56
CA GLU A 219 -5.25 11.67 24.85
C GLU A 219 -6.00 12.12 23.58
N VAL A 220 -5.69 11.52 22.41
CA VAL A 220 -6.34 11.90 21.15
C VAL A 220 -7.73 11.26 21.08
N ASP A 221 -8.76 12.09 21.01
CA ASP A 221 -10.14 11.66 20.78
C ASP A 221 -10.43 11.39 19.30
N GLU A 222 -11.59 10.79 18.99
CA GLU A 222 -11.96 10.46 17.61
C GLU A 222 -12.06 11.71 16.71
N LYS A 223 -12.54 12.83 17.23
CA LYS A 223 -12.66 14.07 16.42
C LYS A 223 -11.29 14.64 16.09
N GLU A 224 -10.34 14.55 17.02
CA GLU A 224 -8.98 15.00 16.82
C GLU A 224 -8.19 14.06 15.91
N GLN A 225 -8.45 12.74 15.95
CA GLN A 225 -7.96 11.79 14.95
C GLN A 225 -8.41 12.19 13.54
N GLU A 226 -9.70 12.48 13.35
CA GLU A 226 -10.24 12.90 12.05
C GLU A 226 -9.63 14.24 11.58
N ARG A 227 -9.50 15.22 12.48
CA ARG A 227 -8.86 16.51 12.16
C ARG A 227 -7.39 16.33 11.78
N ALA A 228 -6.67 15.50 12.52
CA ALA A 228 -5.27 15.21 12.26
C ALA A 228 -5.07 14.49 10.93
N LEU A 229 -5.93 13.52 10.61
CA LEU A 229 -5.92 12.85 9.32
C LEU A 229 -6.23 13.82 8.18
N ALA A 230 -7.31 14.61 8.29
CA ALA A 230 -7.66 15.59 7.27
C ALA A 230 -6.54 16.62 7.06
N ALA A 231 -5.90 17.09 8.14
CA ALA A 231 -4.75 17.99 8.07
C ALA A 231 -3.53 17.32 7.41
N ALA A 232 -3.21 16.08 7.77
CA ALA A 232 -2.08 15.33 7.20
C ALA A 232 -2.25 15.07 5.70
N LEU A 233 -3.43 14.59 5.28
CA LEU A 233 -3.73 14.37 3.86
C LEU A 233 -3.69 15.69 3.09
N THR A 234 -4.26 16.76 3.65
CA THR A 234 -4.24 18.10 3.03
C THR A 234 -2.82 18.61 2.84
N ASP A 235 -1.97 18.52 3.86
CA ASP A 235 -0.59 19.01 3.82
C ASP A 235 0.22 18.32 2.72
N ILE A 236 0.10 16.99 2.61
CA ILE A 236 0.80 16.20 1.59
C ILE A 236 0.31 16.57 0.18
N LEU A 237 -1.01 16.63 -0.02
CA LEU A 237 -1.60 17.00 -1.32
C LEU A 237 -1.22 18.42 -1.72
N TRP A 238 -1.25 19.36 -0.76
CA TRP A 238 -0.91 20.76 -0.99
C TRP A 238 0.55 20.95 -1.38
N ALA A 239 1.47 20.19 -0.77
CA ALA A 239 2.87 20.16 -1.16
C ALA A 239 3.06 19.61 -2.58
N ALA A 240 2.38 18.50 -2.93
CA ALA A 240 2.41 17.95 -4.30
C ALA A 240 1.83 18.92 -5.35
N GLY A 241 0.84 19.72 -4.94
CA GLY A 241 0.25 20.82 -5.71
C GLY A 241 1.11 22.08 -5.81
N GLU A 242 2.35 22.08 -5.31
CA GLU A 242 3.27 23.23 -5.23
C GLU A 242 2.65 24.45 -4.53
N GLU A 243 1.79 24.19 -3.55
CA GLU A 243 1.07 25.22 -2.80
C GLU A 243 0.17 26.13 -3.66
N ARG A 244 -0.22 25.66 -4.85
CA ARG A 244 -1.06 26.41 -5.80
C ARG A 244 -2.46 25.83 -5.93
N GLY A 245 -2.57 24.52 -6.07
CA GLY A 245 -3.85 23.85 -6.25
C GLY A 245 -3.76 22.35 -6.08
N VAL A 246 -4.89 21.77 -5.66
CA VAL A 246 -5.02 20.35 -5.30
C VAL A 246 -6.25 19.77 -5.99
N THR A 247 -6.13 18.51 -6.42
CA THR A 247 -7.24 17.73 -6.95
C THR A 247 -7.50 16.55 -6.03
N VAL A 248 -8.67 16.50 -5.41
CA VAL A 248 -9.13 15.38 -4.59
C VAL A 248 -10.00 14.46 -5.44
N SER A 249 -9.76 13.16 -5.39
CA SER A 249 -10.54 12.14 -6.11
C SER A 249 -11.36 11.30 -5.15
N LEU A 250 -12.68 11.27 -5.36
CA LEU A 250 -13.63 10.41 -4.64
C LEU A 250 -14.37 9.50 -5.63
N VAL A 251 -15.09 8.50 -5.14
CA VAL A 251 -15.80 7.54 -6.01
C VAL A 251 -17.29 7.84 -6.05
N THR A 252 -17.91 7.76 -7.23
CA THR A 252 -19.37 7.82 -7.40
C THR A 252 -19.99 6.44 -7.65
N SER A 253 -21.31 6.34 -7.61
CA SER A 253 -22.04 5.07 -7.77
C SER A 253 -21.96 4.50 -9.20
N GLY A 254 -21.90 5.36 -10.22
CA GLY A 254 -21.86 4.97 -11.63
C GLY A 254 -20.47 5.00 -12.25
N TYR A 255 -20.33 4.34 -13.40
CA TYR A 255 -19.15 4.46 -14.26
C TYR A 255 -19.16 5.84 -14.95
N CYS A 256 -18.01 6.51 -14.93
CA CYS A 256 -17.81 7.79 -15.62
C CYS A 256 -17.54 7.60 -17.12
N PHE A 257 -17.06 6.42 -17.52
CA PHE A 257 -16.83 6.06 -18.91
C PHE A 257 -16.93 4.54 -19.12
N THR A 258 -17.12 4.13 -20.37
CA THR A 258 -17.14 2.70 -20.77
C THR A 258 -15.72 2.23 -21.08
N PRO A 259 -15.23 1.13 -20.47
CA PRO A 259 -13.88 0.63 -20.72
C PRO A 259 -13.72 0.11 -22.17
N HIS A 260 -12.52 0.31 -22.73
CA HIS A 260 -12.11 -0.24 -24.02
C HIS A 260 -11.40 -1.61 -23.85
N LEU A 261 -11.19 -2.35 -24.95
CA LEU A 261 -10.59 -3.70 -24.94
C LEU A 261 -9.21 -3.78 -24.24
N ASP A 262 -8.39 -2.72 -24.34
CA ASP A 262 -7.03 -2.67 -23.78
C ASP A 262 -6.96 -2.12 -22.34
N TYR A 263 -8.09 -2.15 -21.64
CA TYR A 263 -8.26 -1.56 -20.31
C TYR A 263 -8.95 -2.53 -19.36
N LYS A 264 -8.23 -3.01 -18.34
CA LYS A 264 -8.78 -3.95 -17.36
C LYS A 264 -9.58 -3.20 -16.29
N LEU A 265 -10.87 -3.48 -16.12
CA LEU A 265 -11.65 -2.84 -15.06
C LEU A 265 -11.08 -3.11 -13.66
N ASP A 266 -10.98 -2.06 -12.82
CA ASP A 266 -10.67 -2.20 -11.38
C ASP A 266 -11.84 -1.82 -10.45
N ASN A 267 -12.91 -1.22 -11.01
CA ASN A 267 -14.11 -0.74 -10.34
C ASN A 267 -13.87 0.42 -9.35
N ILE A 268 -12.75 1.11 -9.49
CA ILE A 268 -12.35 2.28 -8.70
C ILE A 268 -12.05 3.42 -9.66
N THR A 269 -11.06 3.24 -10.54
CA THR A 269 -10.57 4.24 -11.49
C THR A 269 -11.71 4.77 -12.36
N GLU A 270 -12.58 3.89 -12.84
CA GLU A 270 -13.65 4.25 -13.78
C GLU A 270 -14.79 5.03 -13.12
N ARG A 271 -14.80 5.11 -11.79
CA ARG A 271 -15.85 5.73 -10.99
C ARG A 271 -15.35 6.99 -10.28
N LEU A 272 -14.17 7.50 -10.63
CA LEU A 272 -13.57 8.66 -9.99
C LEU A 272 -14.27 9.96 -10.40
N GLN A 273 -14.58 10.77 -9.39
CA GLN A 273 -15.01 12.16 -9.47
C GLN A 273 -13.91 13.06 -8.91
N LEU A 274 -13.55 14.10 -9.66
CA LEU A 274 -12.40 14.95 -9.40
C LEU A 274 -12.85 16.33 -8.92
N PHE A 275 -12.31 16.77 -7.79
CA PHE A 275 -12.64 18.05 -7.15
C PHE A 275 -11.37 18.89 -7.05
N SER A 276 -11.35 20.04 -7.71
CA SER A 276 -10.17 20.92 -7.76
C SER A 276 -10.34 22.12 -6.84
N PHE A 277 -9.28 22.46 -6.09
CA PHE A 277 -9.27 23.54 -5.13
C PHE A 277 -7.99 24.37 -5.26
N ASN A 278 -8.08 25.67 -4.98
CA ASN A 278 -6.96 26.62 -5.02
C ASN A 278 -6.63 27.25 -3.65
N LYS A 279 -7.30 26.80 -2.59
CA LYS A 279 -7.08 27.26 -1.21
C LYS A 279 -6.93 26.06 -0.28
N LYS A 280 -5.84 26.05 0.49
CA LYS A 280 -5.54 24.98 1.45
C LYS A 280 -6.67 24.74 2.47
N LYS A 281 -7.32 25.80 2.94
CA LYS A 281 -8.43 25.71 3.90
C LYS A 281 -9.65 24.98 3.33
N ASP A 282 -9.94 25.20 2.04
CA ASP A 282 -11.08 24.60 1.35
C ASP A 282 -10.83 23.11 1.12
N VAL A 283 -9.60 22.74 0.73
CA VAL A 283 -9.16 21.33 0.65
C VAL A 283 -9.33 20.64 2.00
N ARG A 284 -8.88 21.28 3.09
CA ARG A 284 -8.97 20.70 4.44
C ARG A 284 -10.42 20.47 4.86
N SER A 285 -11.29 21.44 4.59
CA SER A 285 -12.71 21.37 4.93
C SER A 285 -13.38 20.26 4.13
N PHE A 286 -13.12 20.18 2.82
CA PHE A 286 -13.67 19.14 1.96
C PHE A 286 -13.24 17.73 2.36
N ILE A 287 -11.94 17.52 2.66
CA ILE A 287 -11.44 16.21 3.13
C ILE A 287 -12.05 15.84 4.48
N TYR A 288 -12.20 16.81 5.39
CA TYR A 288 -12.81 16.57 6.70
C TYR A 288 -14.29 16.20 6.58
N GLU A 289 -15.05 16.89 5.74
CA GLU A 289 -16.46 16.58 5.45
C GLU A 289 -16.66 15.19 4.86
N HIS A 290 -15.67 14.68 4.10
CA HIS A 290 -15.71 13.37 3.45
C HIS A 290 -14.70 12.37 4.06
N ILE A 291 -14.35 12.54 5.34
CA ILE A 291 -13.28 11.76 5.98
C ILE A 291 -13.54 10.24 5.96
N GLN A 292 -14.82 9.85 5.96
CA GLN A 292 -15.30 8.46 5.84
C GLN A 292 -14.79 7.77 4.57
N CYS A 293 -14.65 8.50 3.46
CA CYS A 293 -14.08 7.98 2.21
C CYS A 293 -12.59 7.60 2.33
N PHE A 294 -11.92 7.99 3.41
CA PHE A 294 -10.51 7.70 3.67
C PHE A 294 -10.30 6.78 4.87
N LYS A 295 -11.16 6.88 5.90
CA LYS A 295 -11.00 6.18 7.18
C LYS A 295 -11.86 4.92 7.34
N ASP A 296 -12.95 4.77 6.58
CA ASP A 296 -13.88 3.65 6.80
C ASP A 296 -13.44 2.38 6.05
N GLU A 297 -13.82 1.22 6.57
CA GLU A 297 -13.54 -0.07 5.95
C GLU A 297 -14.23 -0.19 4.58
N GLY A 298 -13.51 -0.73 3.59
CA GLY A 298 -14.02 -0.87 2.22
C GLY A 298 -14.03 0.43 1.40
N SER A 299 -13.59 1.56 1.96
CA SER A 299 -13.47 2.84 1.25
C SER A 299 -12.39 2.85 0.15
N HIS A 300 -11.38 1.98 0.27
CA HIS A 300 -10.15 2.03 -0.50
C HIS A 300 -9.38 3.35 -0.31
N GLY A 301 -9.46 3.94 0.89
CA GLY A 301 -8.97 5.28 1.20
C GLY A 301 -7.53 5.57 0.80
N VAL A 302 -6.62 4.58 0.90
CA VAL A 302 -5.22 4.76 0.48
C VAL A 302 -5.11 4.90 -1.05
N ILE A 303 -5.91 4.16 -1.81
CA ILE A 303 -5.97 4.27 -3.28
C ILE A 303 -6.53 5.64 -3.68
N LEU A 304 -7.62 6.09 -3.05
CA LEU A 304 -8.22 7.40 -3.34
C LEU A 304 -7.28 8.55 -3.01
N PHE A 305 -6.54 8.43 -1.91
CA PHE A 305 -5.50 9.39 -1.56
C PHE A 305 -4.35 9.38 -2.57
N LEU A 306 -3.89 8.20 -3.01
CA LEU A 306 -2.82 8.08 -4.01
C LEU A 306 -3.22 8.69 -5.37
N TYR A 307 -4.46 8.48 -5.81
CA TYR A 307 -4.97 9.14 -7.01
C TYR A 307 -5.07 10.66 -6.84
N SER A 308 -5.55 11.13 -5.69
CA SER A 308 -5.57 12.57 -5.36
C SER A 308 -4.16 13.18 -5.43
N LEU A 309 -3.15 12.45 -4.92
CA LEU A 309 -1.75 12.88 -4.93
C LEU A 309 -1.20 13.05 -6.35
N ILE A 310 -1.37 12.02 -7.20
CA ILE A 310 -0.88 12.05 -8.57
C ILE A 310 -1.58 13.15 -9.38
N LEU A 311 -2.89 13.32 -9.19
CA LEU A 311 -3.66 14.34 -9.88
C LEU A 311 -3.30 15.76 -9.42
N SER A 312 -3.00 15.95 -8.13
CA SER A 312 -2.52 17.23 -7.59
C SER A 312 -1.15 17.62 -8.15
N ARG A 313 -0.24 16.64 -8.27
CA ARG A 313 1.05 16.86 -8.94
C ARG A 313 0.89 17.10 -10.44
N THR A 314 -0.11 16.48 -11.07
CA THR A 314 -0.36 16.37 -12.52
C THR A 314 0.58 15.42 -13.25
N ILE A 315 0.05 14.73 -14.27
CA ILE A 315 0.80 13.72 -15.03
C ILE A 315 2.03 14.31 -15.72
N THR A 316 1.90 15.52 -16.28
CA THR A 316 3.00 16.20 -17.00
C THR A 316 4.17 16.50 -16.05
N ARG A 317 3.90 17.17 -14.93
CA ARG A 317 4.95 17.52 -13.95
C ARG A 317 5.54 16.28 -13.28
N LEU A 318 4.74 15.23 -13.09
CA LEU A 318 5.25 13.99 -12.53
C LEU A 318 6.20 13.26 -13.50
N ARG A 319 5.97 13.32 -14.81
CA ARG A 319 6.93 12.83 -15.81
C ARG A 319 8.22 13.65 -15.86
N GLU A 320 8.15 14.95 -15.57
CA GLU A 320 9.33 15.83 -15.47
C GLU A 320 10.15 15.58 -14.20
N ASP A 321 9.51 15.20 -13.10
CA ASP A 321 10.20 14.85 -11.85
C ASP A 321 11.00 13.54 -11.97
N LEU A 322 10.46 12.57 -12.72
CA LEU A 322 11.09 11.28 -12.95
C LEU A 322 12.35 11.40 -13.83
N ASP A 323 13.21 10.40 -13.77
CA ASP A 323 14.41 10.29 -14.61
C ASP A 323 14.49 8.91 -15.29
N CYS A 324 15.63 8.60 -15.91
CA CYS A 324 15.80 7.35 -16.64
C CYS A 324 15.74 6.08 -15.77
N THR A 325 15.86 6.20 -14.45
CA THR A 325 15.86 5.05 -13.53
C THR A 325 14.46 4.57 -13.19
N THR A 326 13.45 5.44 -13.28
CA THR A 326 12.09 5.17 -12.80
C THR A 326 11.07 5.80 -13.73
N SER A 327 10.23 4.97 -14.36
CA SER A 327 9.19 5.43 -15.30
C SER A 327 7.77 5.45 -14.72
N HIS A 328 7.58 4.82 -13.56
CA HIS A 328 6.28 4.64 -12.90
C HIS A 328 6.45 4.51 -11.38
N LEU A 329 5.36 4.66 -10.62
CA LEU A 329 5.41 4.87 -9.17
C LEU A 329 5.36 3.58 -8.32
N LEU A 330 4.79 2.49 -8.83
CA LEU A 330 4.68 1.20 -8.14
C LEU A 330 5.39 0.10 -8.91
N HIS A 331 6.20 -0.72 -8.25
CA HIS A 331 6.75 -1.93 -8.85
C HIS A 331 5.99 -3.16 -8.37
N LEU A 332 5.87 -4.16 -9.24
CA LEU A 332 5.32 -5.47 -8.88
C LEU A 332 6.45 -6.40 -8.43
N SER A 333 6.41 -6.89 -7.20
CA SER A 333 7.34 -7.88 -6.65
C SER A 333 6.57 -8.96 -5.89
N LEU A 334 6.86 -10.22 -6.17
CA LEU A 334 6.23 -11.39 -5.52
C LEU A 334 4.68 -11.32 -5.49
N GLY A 335 4.06 -10.84 -6.58
CA GLY A 335 2.60 -10.71 -6.68
C GLY A 335 1.98 -9.51 -5.94
N ASN A 336 2.80 -8.63 -5.36
CA ASN A 336 2.36 -7.45 -4.62
C ASN A 336 2.99 -6.17 -5.17
N PHE A 337 2.24 -5.06 -5.11
CA PHE A 337 2.75 -3.76 -5.55
C PHE A 337 3.49 -3.08 -4.40
N GLY A 338 4.79 -2.87 -4.55
CA GLY A 338 5.61 -2.02 -3.69
C GLY A 338 5.72 -0.60 -4.23
N CYS A 339 6.09 0.35 -3.38
CA CYS A 339 6.30 1.73 -3.79
C CYS A 339 7.75 1.95 -4.25
N HIS A 340 7.95 2.62 -5.38
CA HIS A 340 9.27 3.17 -5.73
C HIS A 340 9.63 4.36 -4.84
N GLN A 341 10.93 4.65 -4.74
CA GLN A 341 11.44 5.80 -3.99
C GLN A 341 10.87 7.14 -4.51
N ALA A 342 10.61 7.26 -5.82
CA ALA A 342 9.94 8.41 -6.42
C ALA A 342 8.59 8.72 -5.75
N LEU A 343 7.78 7.70 -5.43
CA LEU A 343 6.51 7.90 -4.73
C LEU A 343 6.71 8.35 -3.28
N MET A 344 7.72 7.81 -2.60
CA MET A 344 8.06 8.24 -1.24
C MET A 344 8.49 9.71 -1.21
N ASN A 345 9.33 10.10 -2.16
CA ASN A 345 9.77 11.49 -2.29
C ASN A 345 8.61 12.42 -2.68
N LEU A 346 7.64 11.96 -3.50
CA LEU A 346 6.44 12.73 -3.80
C LEU A 346 5.60 13.01 -2.55
N LEU A 347 5.41 11.99 -1.70
CA LEU A 347 4.66 12.11 -0.44
C LEU A 347 5.40 13.00 0.58
N LEU A 348 6.74 12.95 0.61
CA LEU A 348 7.54 13.70 1.58
C LEU A 348 7.80 15.15 1.14
N THR A 349 8.02 15.39 -0.16
CA THR A 349 8.57 16.66 -0.67
C THR A 349 7.64 17.36 -1.67
N GLY A 350 6.59 16.68 -2.13
CA GLY A 350 5.75 17.16 -3.23
C GLY A 350 6.34 16.96 -4.63
N ARG A 351 7.51 16.32 -4.76
CA ARG A 351 8.20 16.05 -6.03
C ARG A 351 8.59 14.58 -6.14
N ALA A 352 8.32 13.97 -7.30
CA ALA A 352 8.55 12.53 -7.51
C ALA A 352 9.99 12.20 -7.96
N SER A 353 10.99 12.87 -7.41
CA SER A 353 12.40 12.61 -7.75
C SER A 353 12.79 11.18 -7.35
N PRO A 354 13.36 10.35 -8.23
CA PRO A 354 13.63 8.94 -7.90
C PRO A 354 14.69 8.72 -6.83
N ASN A 355 15.61 9.67 -6.65
CA ASN A 355 16.80 9.47 -5.83
C ASN A 355 16.75 10.22 -4.49
N VAL A 356 17.54 9.76 -3.52
CA VAL A 356 17.59 10.28 -2.15
C VAL A 356 18.76 11.23 -1.87
N PHE A 357 19.67 11.43 -2.84
CA PHE A 357 20.75 12.40 -2.75
C PHE A 357 20.22 13.83 -2.93
N ASN A 358 21.06 14.84 -2.68
CA ASN A 358 20.69 16.24 -2.83
C ASN A 358 20.86 16.74 -4.27
N GLY A 359 19.93 17.56 -4.74
CA GLY A 359 20.05 18.26 -6.02
C GLY A 359 19.92 17.33 -7.23
N THR A 360 20.46 17.79 -8.36
CA THR A 360 20.46 17.04 -9.63
C THR A 360 21.89 16.65 -9.97
N LEU A 361 22.13 15.37 -10.26
CA LEU A 361 23.43 14.90 -10.71
C LEU A 361 23.50 14.94 -12.24
N HIS A 362 24.52 15.63 -12.74
CA HIS A 362 24.83 15.72 -14.17
C HIS A 362 26.04 14.89 -14.58
N TYR A 363 26.80 14.39 -13.60
CA TYR A 363 28.03 13.64 -13.80
C TYR A 363 27.97 12.33 -13.02
N GLY A 364 28.55 11.27 -13.60
CA GLY A 364 28.72 9.97 -12.94
C GLY A 364 29.83 10.02 -11.89
N GLU A 365 29.99 8.90 -11.17
CA GLU A 365 31.05 8.76 -10.16
C GLU A 365 32.47 8.85 -10.75
N ASP A 366 32.62 8.51 -12.03
CA ASP A 366 33.87 8.61 -12.80
C ASP A 366 34.14 10.03 -13.34
N GLY A 367 33.25 10.99 -13.05
CA GLY A 367 33.32 12.36 -13.54
C GLY A 367 32.88 12.54 -15.00
N SER A 368 32.42 11.48 -15.66
CA SER A 368 31.87 11.56 -17.02
C SER A 368 30.47 12.21 -17.01
N PRO A 369 30.11 13.01 -18.03
CA PRO A 369 28.77 13.58 -18.12
C PRO A 369 27.73 12.47 -18.37
N LEU A 370 26.64 12.49 -17.61
CA LEU A 370 25.53 11.57 -17.80
C LEU A 370 24.74 11.95 -19.04
N GLU A 371 24.24 10.95 -19.78
CA GLU A 371 23.37 11.17 -20.95
C GLU A 371 22.09 11.95 -20.56
N LYS A 372 21.55 11.64 -19.38
CA LYS A 372 20.44 12.36 -18.77
C LYS A 372 20.73 12.63 -17.30
N PRO A 373 20.33 13.79 -16.77
CA PRO A 373 20.51 14.09 -15.35
C PRO A 373 19.72 13.12 -14.47
N LEU A 374 20.27 12.77 -13.32
CA LEU A 374 19.57 12.02 -12.28
C LEU A 374 18.97 13.00 -11.26
N HIS A 375 17.68 12.84 -10.97
CA HIS A 375 16.95 13.78 -10.12
C HIS A 375 16.94 13.30 -8.67
N GLY A 376 17.53 14.11 -7.79
CA GLY A 376 17.46 13.95 -6.34
C GLY A 376 16.55 14.98 -5.68
N VAL A 377 16.70 15.13 -4.36
CA VAL A 377 15.85 15.99 -3.54
C VAL A 377 16.37 17.43 -3.57
N LEU A 378 15.52 18.34 -4.02
CA LEU A 378 15.88 19.75 -4.24
C LEU A 378 15.76 20.63 -3.00
N ALA A 379 14.90 20.26 -2.05
CA ALA A 379 14.61 21.09 -0.90
C ALA A 379 14.35 20.26 0.36
N ARG A 380 14.64 20.86 1.51
CA ARG A 380 14.41 20.29 2.83
C ARG A 380 12.91 20.13 3.11
N SER A 381 12.48 18.92 3.44
CA SER A 381 11.10 18.63 3.84
C SER A 381 10.85 18.87 5.34
N ASP A 382 9.58 18.99 5.73
CA ASP A 382 9.14 18.95 7.13
C ASP A 382 9.42 17.59 7.78
N VAL A 383 9.25 16.49 7.02
CA VAL A 383 9.47 15.11 7.47
C VAL A 383 10.67 14.54 6.71
N GLY A 384 11.60 13.93 7.44
CA GLY A 384 12.82 13.38 6.90
C GLY A 384 12.66 11.95 6.40
N TYR A 385 13.74 11.43 5.85
CA TYR A 385 13.83 10.03 5.43
C TYR A 385 15.16 9.44 5.90
N LEU A 386 15.09 8.24 6.48
CA LEU A 386 16.24 7.41 6.79
C LEU A 386 16.04 6.05 6.12
N HIS A 387 17.13 5.48 5.63
CA HIS A 387 17.08 4.22 4.92
C HIS A 387 18.21 3.31 5.38
N TRP A 388 17.84 2.09 5.70
CA TRP A 388 18.77 1.02 5.98
C TRP A 388 18.24 -0.30 5.43
N SER A 389 19.11 -1.03 4.74
CA SER A 389 18.81 -2.37 4.22
C SER A 389 20.07 -3.21 4.34
N ARG A 390 19.96 -4.33 5.06
CA ARG A 390 21.06 -5.30 5.16
C ARG A 390 21.47 -5.82 3.79
N GLU A 391 20.50 -6.24 2.98
CA GLU A 391 20.73 -6.79 1.65
C GLU A 391 21.49 -5.80 0.76
N LEU A 392 21.15 -4.52 0.83
CA LEU A 392 21.84 -3.49 0.05
C LEU A 392 23.23 -3.16 0.61
N LEU A 393 23.39 -3.20 1.94
CA LEU A 393 24.69 -3.01 2.59
C LEU A 393 25.67 -4.11 2.18
N GLU A 394 25.26 -5.38 2.24
CA GLU A 394 26.09 -6.53 1.85
C GLU A 394 26.51 -6.49 0.37
N ARG A 395 25.70 -5.84 -0.47
CA ARG A 395 25.99 -5.62 -1.89
C ARG A 395 26.78 -4.33 -2.18
N ASN A 396 27.16 -3.55 -1.17
CA ASN A 396 27.75 -2.21 -1.31
C ASN A 396 26.90 -1.25 -2.15
N GLN A 397 25.57 -1.38 -2.06
CA GLN A 397 24.57 -0.61 -2.82
C GLN A 397 23.65 0.21 -1.91
N LEU A 398 24.03 0.41 -0.64
CA LEU A 398 23.21 1.17 0.29
C LEU A 398 23.13 2.65 -0.16
N PRO A 399 21.93 3.18 -0.47
CA PRO A 399 21.78 4.54 -0.93
C PRO A 399 22.26 5.57 0.10
N MET A 400 23.11 6.49 -0.33
CA MET A 400 23.53 7.62 0.50
C MET A 400 22.43 8.68 0.53
N VAL A 401 21.61 8.67 1.59
CA VAL A 401 20.56 9.68 1.80
C VAL A 401 21.19 11.05 2.03
N GLY A 402 20.78 12.04 1.24
CA GLY A 402 21.26 13.41 1.31
C GLY A 402 20.74 14.20 2.51
N SER A 403 21.39 15.32 2.82
CA SER A 403 21.02 16.16 3.97
C SER A 403 19.61 16.76 3.88
N MET A 404 19.07 16.98 2.68
CA MET A 404 17.69 17.49 2.50
C MET A 404 16.62 16.55 3.10
N LEU A 405 16.96 15.26 3.23
CA LEU A 405 16.13 14.23 3.86
C LEU A 405 16.63 13.83 5.26
N LYS A 406 17.95 13.73 5.49
CA LYS A 406 18.51 13.35 6.81
C LYS A 406 18.31 14.43 7.87
N THR A 407 18.25 15.70 7.48
CA THR A 407 18.04 16.84 8.37
C THR A 407 16.73 17.53 8.03
N PRO A 408 15.55 16.96 8.36
CA PRO A 408 14.25 17.59 8.10
C PRO A 408 14.01 18.83 8.97
N LYS A 409 13.03 19.68 8.62
CA LYS A 409 12.72 20.90 9.39
C LYS A 409 12.14 20.59 10.78
N LEU A 410 11.48 19.44 10.92
CA LEU A 410 10.97 18.93 12.18
C LEU A 410 11.63 17.59 12.47
N PRO A 411 11.88 17.24 13.75
CA PRO A 411 12.54 15.99 14.14
C PRO A 411 11.61 14.78 13.98
N ILE A 412 11.15 14.52 12.76
CA ILE A 412 10.30 13.40 12.37
C ILE A 412 10.92 12.79 11.11
N TRP A 413 11.10 11.47 11.09
CA TRP A 413 11.65 10.73 9.97
C TRP A 413 10.74 9.54 9.63
N LEU A 414 10.50 9.37 8.33
CA LEU A 414 10.09 8.08 7.78
C LEU A 414 11.34 7.20 7.68
N CYS A 415 11.28 6.00 8.27
CA CYS A 415 12.35 5.03 8.22
C CYS A 415 11.98 3.87 7.30
N SER A 416 12.78 3.63 6.28
CA SER A 416 12.73 2.43 5.44
C SER A 416 13.79 1.44 5.93
N ILE A 417 13.34 0.39 6.63
CA ILE A 417 14.17 -0.58 7.33
C ILE A 417 13.90 -1.96 6.72
N ASN A 418 14.86 -2.52 5.99
CA ASN A 418 14.74 -3.80 5.29
C ASN A 418 13.44 -3.89 4.44
N GLY A 419 13.09 -2.80 3.74
CA GLY A 419 11.89 -2.74 2.91
C GLY A 419 10.57 -2.49 3.67
N THR A 420 10.61 -2.39 5.00
CA THR A 420 9.45 -2.03 5.82
C THR A 420 9.51 -0.57 6.25
N TYR A 421 8.35 0.09 6.31
CA TYR A 421 8.26 1.49 6.71
C TYR A 421 7.82 1.63 8.16
N SER A 422 8.42 2.60 8.85
CA SER A 422 8.18 2.97 10.25
C SER A 422 8.42 4.47 10.44
N VAL A 423 8.09 5.01 11.62
CA VAL A 423 8.28 6.43 11.94
C VAL A 423 9.14 6.57 13.19
N LEU A 424 10.13 7.45 13.10
CA LEU A 424 10.98 7.86 14.21
C LEU A 424 10.78 9.36 14.44
N PHE A 425 10.61 9.81 15.68
CA PHE A 425 10.36 11.22 15.96
C PHE A 425 10.83 11.68 17.33
N SER A 426 10.95 12.98 17.52
CA SER A 426 11.17 13.62 18.82
C SER A 426 10.16 14.74 19.04
N PRO A 427 9.60 14.91 20.26
CA PRO A 427 8.76 16.07 20.57
C PRO A 427 9.59 17.37 20.68
N ASN A 428 10.92 17.26 20.85
CA ASN A 428 11.80 18.42 20.95
C ASN A 428 12.08 19.03 19.56
N ARG A 429 11.32 20.07 19.21
CA ARG A 429 11.47 20.80 17.94
C ARG A 429 12.91 21.29 17.68
N CYS A 430 13.65 21.60 18.73
CA CYS A 430 14.99 22.18 18.64
C CYS A 430 16.09 21.13 18.44
N LEU A 431 15.76 19.83 18.44
CA LEU A 431 16.73 18.74 18.34
C LEU A 431 17.72 18.93 17.18
N LEU A 432 17.25 19.35 16.01
CA LEU A 432 18.09 19.50 14.80
C LEU A 432 18.61 20.92 14.55
N SER A 433 18.31 21.86 15.45
CA SER A 433 18.73 23.25 15.33
C SER A 433 19.79 23.65 16.34
N ASP A 434 19.93 22.87 17.42
CA ASP A 434 20.93 23.09 18.46
C ASP A 434 21.83 21.86 18.58
N TRP A 435 23.09 22.00 18.16
CA TRP A 435 24.08 20.93 18.23
C TRP A 435 24.26 20.37 19.65
N LYS A 436 23.98 21.18 20.69
CA LYS A 436 24.04 20.70 22.08
C LYS A 436 22.96 19.67 22.40
N MET A 437 21.79 19.83 21.80
CA MET A 437 20.66 18.90 21.97
C MET A 437 20.91 17.57 21.26
N GLU A 438 21.82 17.51 20.30
CA GLU A 438 22.17 16.28 19.58
C GLU A 438 23.17 15.37 20.34
N HIS A 439 23.64 15.74 21.54
CA HIS A 439 24.55 14.86 22.31
C HIS A 439 23.85 13.71 23.02
N LEU A 440 22.73 14.00 23.69
CA LEU A 440 21.96 13.03 24.47
C LEU A 440 20.48 13.41 24.38
N PHE A 441 19.68 12.58 23.73
CA PHE A 441 18.28 12.91 23.46
C PHE A 441 17.40 11.67 23.33
N HIS A 442 16.09 11.89 23.37
CA HIS A 442 15.09 10.85 23.21
C HIS A 442 14.48 10.85 21.81
N LEU A 443 14.38 9.65 21.24
CA LEU A 443 13.60 9.35 20.04
C LEU A 443 12.48 8.37 20.37
N TYR A 444 11.36 8.54 19.68
CA TYR A 444 10.18 7.70 19.77
C TYR A 444 10.04 6.91 18.47
N PHE A 445 9.87 5.60 18.58
CA PHE A 445 9.77 4.70 17.44
C PHE A 445 8.39 4.03 17.38
N TYR A 446 7.77 4.11 16.20
CA TYR A 446 6.50 3.48 15.88
C TYR A 446 6.56 2.70 14.57
N ASN A 447 6.15 1.44 14.60
CA ASN A 447 6.26 0.52 13.48
C ASN A 447 4.92 0.16 12.81
N GLY A 448 3.79 0.73 13.23
CA GLY A 448 2.48 0.48 12.60
C GLY A 448 1.86 -0.90 12.84
N GLN A 449 2.57 -1.86 13.44
CA GLN A 449 2.07 -3.22 13.65
C GLN A 449 1.11 -3.30 14.83
N LEU A 450 0.02 -4.07 14.69
CA LEU A 450 -0.99 -4.29 15.73
C LEU A 450 -0.41 -4.78 17.07
N THR A 451 0.67 -5.56 17.00
CA THR A 451 1.38 -6.11 18.16
C THR A 451 2.07 -5.06 19.00
N GLN A 452 2.48 -3.92 18.43
CA GLN A 452 3.03 -2.81 19.20
C GLN A 452 1.91 -2.15 20.01
N GLN A 453 1.97 -2.27 21.34
CA GLN A 453 0.99 -1.70 22.28
C GLN A 453 1.35 -0.30 22.77
N SER A 454 2.64 0.06 22.73
CA SER A 454 3.13 1.38 23.14
C SER A 454 4.28 1.84 22.25
N THR A 455 4.48 3.15 22.17
CA THR A 455 5.58 3.76 21.43
C THR A 455 6.91 3.44 22.11
N ALA A 456 7.89 2.93 21.36
CA ALA A 456 9.19 2.63 21.93
C ALA A 456 9.96 3.92 22.20
N LEU A 457 10.58 4.02 23.37
CA LEU A 457 11.43 5.15 23.75
C LEU A 457 12.89 4.73 23.64
N LEU A 458 13.65 5.45 22.80
CA LEU A 458 15.07 5.25 22.57
C LEU A 458 15.85 6.44 23.14
N THR A 459 16.89 6.17 23.91
CA THR A 459 17.86 7.18 24.35
C THR A 459 19.07 7.09 23.44
N VAL A 460 19.40 8.18 22.75
CA VAL A 460 20.52 8.26 21.81
C VAL A 460 21.61 9.14 22.41
N ASP A 461 22.81 8.57 22.56
CA ASP A 461 24.02 9.25 23.03
C ASP A 461 25.06 9.26 21.91
N THR A 462 25.45 10.45 21.45
CA THR A 462 26.45 10.63 20.38
C THR A 462 27.84 10.99 20.90
N HIS A 463 28.03 11.15 22.22
CA HIS A 463 29.31 11.46 22.85
C HIS A 463 30.06 10.19 23.29
N SER A 464 29.31 9.14 23.59
CA SER A 464 29.86 7.84 24.00
C SER A 464 30.45 7.07 22.81
N HIS A 465 31.75 7.22 22.55
CA HIS A 465 32.51 6.39 21.59
C HIS A 465 32.72 4.93 22.05
N HIS A 466 31.92 4.43 22.99
CA HIS A 466 32.04 3.07 23.52
C HIS A 466 31.85 1.96 22.47
N TRP A 467 31.37 2.29 21.26
CA TRP A 467 31.18 1.32 20.19
C TRP A 467 32.50 0.75 19.63
N GLU A 468 33.64 1.46 19.73
CA GLU A 468 34.95 0.96 19.25
C GLU A 468 35.71 0.11 20.29
N ILE A 469 35.40 0.22 21.58
CA ILE A 469 36.29 -0.29 22.66
C ILE A 469 36.07 -1.79 22.95
N GLY A 470 35.08 -2.44 22.34
CA GLY A 470 34.79 -3.88 22.52
C GLY A 470 34.98 -4.75 21.27
N VAL A 471 35.62 -4.27 20.20
CA VAL A 471 35.61 -4.92 18.86
C VAL A 471 36.72 -5.98 18.68
N LYS A 472 37.00 -6.77 19.72
CA LYS A 472 37.77 -8.02 19.59
C LYS A 472 37.02 -9.13 20.31
N ASP A 473 36.66 -10.15 19.54
CA ASP A 473 36.00 -11.40 19.95
C ASP A 473 34.48 -11.36 20.17
N THR A 474 33.73 -11.78 19.15
CA THR A 474 32.80 -12.93 19.22
C THR A 474 32.12 -13.21 17.88
N GLN A 475 32.19 -14.47 17.44
CA GLN A 475 31.47 -15.01 16.28
C GLN A 475 29.96 -15.11 16.61
N GLY A 476 29.13 -14.24 16.03
CA GLY A 476 27.67 -14.27 16.20
C GLY A 476 26.96 -13.53 15.06
N ASP A 477 25.69 -13.90 14.83
CA ASP A 477 24.81 -13.28 13.84
C ASP A 477 24.70 -11.76 14.07
N PRO A 478 25.07 -10.92 13.08
CA PRO A 478 25.01 -9.47 13.21
C PRO A 478 23.59 -8.91 13.47
N GLU A 479 22.49 -9.63 13.19
CA GLU A 479 21.13 -9.18 13.60
C GLU A 479 20.88 -9.32 15.09
N LYS A 480 21.40 -10.37 15.71
CA LYS A 480 21.43 -10.50 17.17
C LYS A 480 22.39 -9.51 17.82
N ARG A 481 23.32 -8.94 17.04
CA ARG A 481 24.35 -8.01 17.48
C ARG A 481 23.88 -6.56 17.47
N PHE A 482 23.13 -6.14 16.44
CA PHE A 482 22.58 -4.78 16.34
C PHE A 482 21.20 -4.78 15.66
N PRO A 483 20.14 -4.38 16.38
CA PRO A 483 18.81 -4.21 15.82
C PRO A 483 18.82 -3.28 14.59
N SER A 484 18.07 -3.64 13.56
CA SER A 484 18.00 -2.89 12.28
C SER A 484 17.60 -1.42 12.47
N VAL A 485 16.81 -1.13 13.50
CA VAL A 485 16.42 0.23 13.91
C VAL A 485 17.62 1.05 14.35
N GLU A 486 18.53 0.47 15.14
CA GLU A 486 19.73 1.16 15.59
C GLU A 486 20.64 1.51 14.42
N MET A 487 20.82 0.57 13.49
CA MET A 487 21.62 0.80 12.30
C MET A 487 21.03 1.91 11.44
N THR A 488 19.70 2.00 11.36
CA THR A 488 19.01 3.11 10.68
C THR A 488 19.31 4.45 11.34
N ILE A 489 19.29 4.54 12.67
CA ILE A 489 19.62 5.75 13.44
C ILE A 489 21.08 6.16 13.17
N ARG A 490 21.99 5.19 13.14
CA ARG A 490 23.43 5.40 12.88
C ARG A 490 23.73 5.90 11.47
N THR A 491 22.82 5.74 10.49
CA THR A 491 22.98 6.40 9.18
C THR A 491 22.93 7.93 9.27
N LYS A 492 22.37 8.48 10.35
CA LYS A 492 22.32 9.91 10.63
C LYS A 492 23.29 10.31 11.73
N TRP A 493 23.27 9.61 12.86
CA TRP A 493 24.15 9.87 14.01
C TRP A 493 25.19 8.76 14.11
N GLU A 494 26.24 8.89 13.31
CA GLU A 494 27.31 7.90 13.23
C GLU A 494 27.94 7.66 14.60
N GLY A 495 28.14 6.38 14.95
CA GLY A 495 28.74 5.99 16.22
C GLY A 495 27.86 6.16 17.46
N ALA A 496 26.58 6.54 17.32
CA ALA A 496 25.70 6.72 18.47
C ALA A 496 25.44 5.41 19.25
N ALA A 497 25.51 5.50 20.57
CA ALA A 497 25.02 4.50 21.51
C ALA A 497 23.51 4.66 21.69
N ILE A 498 22.78 3.55 21.68
CA ILE A 498 21.31 3.55 21.69
C ILE A 498 20.84 2.63 22.81
N ASP A 499 20.08 3.18 23.75
CA ASP A 499 19.42 2.45 24.83
C ASP A 499 17.91 2.37 24.56
N TRP A 500 17.36 1.16 24.62
CA TRP A 500 15.95 0.87 24.41
C TRP A 500 15.08 1.07 25.66
N ASN A 501 15.67 1.52 26.78
CA ASN A 501 14.98 1.84 28.02
C ASN A 501 14.08 0.69 28.52
N ASN A 502 14.61 -0.55 28.52
CA ASN A 502 13.90 -1.79 28.85
C ASN A 502 12.82 -2.25 27.84
N THR A 503 12.73 -1.61 26.66
CA THR A 503 11.93 -2.13 25.54
C THR A 503 12.72 -3.19 24.80
N VAL A 504 12.09 -4.32 24.45
CA VAL A 504 12.74 -5.32 23.60
C VAL A 504 12.92 -4.71 22.20
N PRO A 505 14.15 -4.75 21.62
CA PRO A 505 14.38 -4.23 20.28
C PRO A 505 13.46 -4.88 19.24
N PHE A 506 12.98 -4.07 18.29
CA PHE A 506 12.19 -4.59 17.17
C PHE A 506 13.14 -5.11 16.08
N PHE A 507 12.90 -6.36 15.69
CA PHE A 507 13.57 -7.19 14.67
C PHE A 507 14.85 -7.87 15.12
#